data_AF-B3T6X4-F1
#
_entry.id   AF-B3T6X4-F1
#
_cell.length_a   1.000
_cell.length_b   1.000
_cell.length_c   1.000
_cell.angle_alpha   90.00
_cell.angle_beta   90.00
_cell.angle_gamma   90.00
#
_symmetry.space_group_name_H-M   'P 1'
#
loop_
_entity.id
_entity.type
_entity.pdbx_description
1 polymer ?
#
loop_
_entity_poly.entity_id
_entity_poly.type
_entity_poly.pdbx_seq_one_letter_code
_entity_poly.pdbx_strand_id
1 'polypeptide(L)' 'MCKTCKKPCSDIMEHIKKVHHFSESNIKDTLKTKPTYYENCFEEIK' A
#
# COMPACT_ATOMS: atom_id res chain seq x y z
N MET A 1 7.16 -0.03 -6.60
CA MET A 1 6.60 -1.26 -7.20
C MET A 1 5.81 -2.02 -6.14
N CYS A 2 4.55 -2.38 -6.38
CA CYS A 2 3.84 -3.29 -5.48
C CYS A 2 4.39 -4.72 -5.65
N LYS A 3 4.82 -5.36 -4.56
CA LYS A 3 5.41 -6.71 -4.58
C LYS A 3 4.44 -7.77 -5.11
N THR A 4 3.16 -7.66 -4.75
CA THR A 4 2.10 -8.59 -5.17
C THR A 4 1.73 -8.40 -6.63
N CYS A 5 1.52 -7.15 -7.04
CA CYS A 5 1.09 -6.82 -8.41
C CYS A 5 2.24 -6.87 -9.42
N LYS A 6 3.50 -6.81 -8.96
CA LYS A 6 4.71 -6.64 -9.78
C LYS A 6 4.58 -5.49 -10.78
N LYS A 7 3.91 -4.41 -10.36
CA LYS A 7 3.67 -3.22 -11.17
C LYS A 7 4.27 -1.98 -10.49
N PRO A 8 4.86 -1.06 -11.26
CA PRO A 8 5.21 0.26 -10.74
C PRO A 8 3.95 0.98 -10.28
N CYS A 9 4.05 1.70 -9.16
CA CYS A 9 2.96 2.50 -8.60
C CYS A 9 3.56 3.84 -8.20
N SER A 10 2.90 4.94 -8.57
CA SER A 10 3.32 6.29 -8.19
C SER A 10 2.90 6.64 -6.75
N ASP A 11 1.81 6.06 -6.27
CA ASP A 11 1.31 6.26 -4.91
C ASP A 11 0.83 4.92 -4.30
N ILE A 12 1.31 4.63 -3.08
CA ILE A 12 1.00 3.40 -2.34
C ILE A 12 -0.48 3.38 -1.92
N MET A 13 -0.99 4.51 -1.44
CA MET A 13 -2.31 4.62 -0.84
C MET A 13 -3.42 4.54 -1.88
N GLU A 14 -3.22 5.18 -3.03
CA GLU A 14 -4.09 5.09 -4.18
C GLU A 14 -4.10 3.67 -4.73
N HIS A 15 -2.94 3.01 -4.81
CA HIS A 15 -2.84 1.63 -5.29
C HIS A 15 -3.64 0.66 -4.39
N ILE A 16 -3.44 0.70 -3.08
CA ILE A 16 -4.17 -0.21 -2.17
C ILE A 16 -5.68 0.06 -2.14
N LYS A 17 -6.11 1.31 -2.31
CA LYS A 17 -7.53 1.66 -2.39
C LYS A 17 -8.16 1.22 -3.71
N LYS A 18 -7.53 1.49 -4.86
CA LYS A 18 -8.12 1.23 -6.18
C LYS A 18 -7.91 -0.21 -6.67
N VAL A 19 -6.75 -0.80 -6.41
CA VAL A 19 -6.38 -2.14 -6.92
C VAL A 19 -6.77 -3.22 -5.94
N HIS A 20 -6.52 -3.01 -4.65
CA HIS A 20 -6.82 -3.99 -3.60
C HIS A 20 -8.17 -3.72 -2.91
N HIS A 21 -8.88 -2.65 -3.27
CA HIS A 21 -10.19 -2.28 -2.71
C HIS A 21 -10.21 -2.19 -1.19
N PHE A 22 -9.07 -1.83 -0.59
CA PHE A 22 -8.98 -1.67 0.86
C PHE A 22 -9.78 -0.44 1.30
N SER A 23 -10.63 -0.65 2.30
CA SER A 23 -11.41 0.43 2.91
C SER A 23 -10.50 1.40 3.67
N GLU A 24 -10.82 2.69 3.63
CA GLU A 24 -10.03 3.72 4.32
C GLU A 24 -9.94 3.49 5.83
N SER A 25 -11.01 3.00 6.44
CA SER A 25 -11.03 2.67 7.88
C SER A 25 -9.99 1.62 8.22
N ASN A 26 -9.88 0.55 7.42
CA ASN A 26 -8.90 -0.52 7.63
C ASN A 26 -7.47 -0.03 7.42
N ILE A 27 -7.25 0.82 6.42
CA ILE A 27 -5.94 1.43 6.16
C ILE A 27 -5.53 2.30 7.35
N LYS A 28 -6.44 3.16 7.84
CA LYS A 28 -6.18 4.04 8.99
C LYS A 28 -5.90 3.23 10.26
N ASP A 29 -6.66 2.19 10.53
CA ASP A 29 -6.48 1.35 11.72
C ASP A 29 -5.14 0.58 11.69
N THR A 30 -4.80 0.04 10.52
CA THR A 30 -3.51 -0.61 10.28
C THR A 30 -2.35 0.36 10.48
N LEU A 31 -2.46 1.59 9.97
CA LEU A 31 -1.42 2.62 10.12
C LEU A 31 -1.30 3.16 11.55
N LYS A 32 -2.38 3.16 12.34
CA LYS A 32 -2.33 3.51 13.77
C LYS A 32 -1.48 2.53 14.57
N THR A 33 -1.58 1.24 14.25
CA THR A 33 -0.87 0.18 14.98
C THR A 33 0.50 -0.11 14.38
N LYS A 34 0.64 0.00 13.05
CA LYS A 34 1.85 -0.29 12.27
C LYS A 34 2.01 0.74 11.14
N PRO A 35 2.66 1.89 11.41
CA PRO A 35 2.79 2.99 10.45
C PRO A 35 3.46 2.60 9.12
N THR A 36 4.41 1.66 9.15
CA THR A 36 5.20 1.25 7.97
C THR A 36 4.66 -0.03 7.30
N TYR A 37 3.47 -0.50 7.70
CA TYR A 37 2.93 -1.78 7.23
C TYR A 37 2.84 -1.85 5.70
N TYR A 38 2.22 -0.84 5.08
CA TYR A 38 2.04 -0.83 3.63
C TYR A 38 3.33 -0.51 2.89
N GLU A 39 4.24 0.31 3.43
CA GLU A 39 5.53 0.60 2.79
C GLU A 39 6.35 -0.67 2.53
N ASN A 40 6.34 -1.60 3.49
CA ASN A 40 7.04 -2.89 3.38
C ASN A 40 6.47 -3.80 2.26
N CYS A 41 5.24 -3.56 1.81
CA CYS A 41 4.61 -4.27 0.70
C CYS A 41 5.04 -3.74 -0.68
N PHE A 42 5.80 -2.65 -0.72
CA PHE A 42 6.27 -2.01 -1.93
C PHE A 42 7.81 -2.00 -1.94
N GLU A 43 8.37 -1.91 -3.14
CA GLU A 43 9.81 -1.79 -3.37
C GLU A 43 10.07 -0.52 -4.17
N GLU A 44 11.12 0.21 -3.81
CA GLU A 44 11.64 1.28 -4.66
C GLU A 44 12.23 0.67 -5.94
N ILE A 45 11.87 1.26 -7.09
CA ILE A 45 12.48 0.88 -8.37
C ILE A 45 13.69 1.82 -8.53
N LYS A 46 14.89 1.23 -8.57
CA LYS A 46 16.14 1.96 -8.84
C LYS A 46 16.32 2.24 -10.33
#